data_AF-A0AAN0MN18-F1
#
_entry.id   AF-A0AAN0MN18-F1
#
_cell.length_a   1.000
_cell.length_b   1.000
_cell.length_c   1.000
_cell.angle_alpha   90.00
_cell.angle_beta   90.00
_cell.angle_gamma   90.00
#
_symmetry.space_group_name_H-M   'P 1'
#
loop_
_entity.id
_entity.type
_entity.pdbx_description
1 polymer ?
#
loop_
_entity_poly.entity_id
_entity_poly.type
_entity_poly.pdbx_seq_one_letter_code
_entity_poly.pdbx_strand_id
1 'polypeptide(L)'
;MIIANAKEAITGHIELLVEMGQDIPSVSSVGQLAKNAEYAGYTWAVVDIDVTRLMGGSEKINVTLPKSLIDHIDRCIASNPEFKSRSGFLAQVALGRISSSR
;
A
#
# COMPACT_ATOMS: atom_id res chain seq x y z
N MET A 1 -8.10 21.32 -4.64
CA MET A 1 -6.83 21.66 -5.32
C MET A 1 -5.64 21.11 -4.56
N ILE A 2 -5.38 21.53 -3.32
CA ILE A 2 -4.20 21.09 -2.54
C ILE A 2 -4.11 19.55 -2.41
N ILE A 3 -5.18 18.88 -1.99
CA ILE A 3 -5.19 17.42 -1.80
C ILE A 3 -5.02 16.67 -3.13
N ALA A 4 -5.57 17.20 -4.23
CA ALA A 4 -5.42 16.59 -5.56
C ALA A 4 -3.97 16.71 -6.05
N ASN A 5 -3.36 17.88 -5.92
CA ASN A 5 -1.97 18.10 -6.30
C ASN A 5 -1.01 17.26 -5.42
N ALA A 6 -1.31 17.11 -4.12
CA ALA A 6 -0.56 16.23 -3.24
C ALA A 6 -0.67 14.76 -3.69
N LYS A 7 -1.88 14.30 -4.04
CA LYS A 7 -2.07 12.95 -4.58
C LYS A 7 -1.26 12.71 -5.85
N GLU A 8 -1.26 13.67 -6.78
CA GLU A 8 -0.50 13.57 -8.03
C GLU A 8 1.01 13.52 -7.77
N ALA A 9 1.53 14.41 -6.91
CA ALA A 9 2.95 14.44 -6.55
C ALA A 9 3.40 13.15 -5.86
N ILE A 10 2.61 12.62 -4.92
CA ILE A 10 2.93 11.35 -4.24
C ILE A 10 2.90 10.19 -5.24
N THR A 11 1.91 10.17 -6.15
CA THR A 11 1.78 9.13 -7.18
C THR A 11 3.02 9.12 -8.08
N GLY A 12 3.42 10.27 -8.63
CA GLY A 12 4.61 10.34 -9.48
C GLY A 12 5.91 10.00 -8.75
N HIS A 13 6.02 10.34 -7.46
CA HIS A 13 7.17 9.92 -6.67
C HIS A 13 7.25 8.39 -6.49
N ILE A 14 6.11 7.74 -6.23
CA ILE A 14 6.06 6.27 -6.11
C ILE A 14 6.41 5.62 -7.44
N GLU A 15 5.92 6.14 -8.56
CA GLU A 15 6.28 5.64 -9.90
C GLU A 15 7.79 5.68 -10.14
N LEU A 16 8.44 6.80 -9.80
CA LEU A 16 9.90 6.93 -9.90
C LEU A 16 10.64 5.94 -8.98
N LEU A 17 10.18 5.72 -7.75
CA LEU A 17 10.77 4.72 -6.85
C LEU A 17 10.70 3.32 -7.45
N VAL A 18 9.55 2.96 -8.05
CA VAL A 18 9.36 1.68 -8.73
C VAL A 18 10.30 1.55 -9.93
N GLU A 19 10.39 2.57 -10.78
CA GLU A 19 11.29 2.57 -11.94
C GLU A 19 12.76 2.42 -11.54
N MET A 20 13.16 3.00 -10.41
CA MET A 20 14.51 2.89 -9.87
C MET A 20 14.75 1.60 -9.05
N GLY A 21 13.74 0.74 -8.89
CA GLY A 21 13.82 -0.46 -8.05
C GLY A 21 14.08 -0.16 -6.57
N GLN A 22 13.67 1.03 -6.11
CA GLN A 22 13.78 1.46 -4.72
C GLN A 22 12.55 1.07 -3.91
N ASP A 23 12.75 0.93 -2.60
CA ASP A 23 11.66 0.58 -1.70
C ASP A 23 10.64 1.71 -1.55
N ILE A 24 9.37 1.34 -1.54
CA ILE A 24 8.27 2.26 -1.26
C ILE A 24 8.18 2.45 0.26
N PRO A 25 8.18 3.71 0.76
CA PRO A 25 8.17 3.97 2.20
C PRO A 25 6.87 3.47 2.87
N SER A 26 7.00 3.00 4.12
CA SER A 26 5.85 2.60 4.94
C SER A 26 4.94 3.78 5.26
N VAL A 27 3.64 3.52 5.28
CA VAL A 27 2.64 4.51 5.72
C VAL A 27 2.78 4.81 7.21
N SER A 28 2.72 6.10 7.55
CA SER A 28 2.68 6.56 8.94
C SER A 28 1.26 6.86 9.36
N SER A 29 0.94 6.68 10.65
CA SER A 29 -0.38 7.09 11.17
C SER A 29 -0.40 8.58 11.52
N VAL A 30 -1.53 9.24 11.26
CA VAL A 30 -1.75 10.65 11.66
C VAL A 30 -1.54 10.82 13.17
N GLY A 31 -1.99 9.86 13.99
CA GLY A 31 -1.84 9.92 15.44
C GLY A 31 -0.39 9.85 15.94
N GLN A 32 0.51 9.19 15.20
CA GLN A 32 1.95 9.23 15.49
C GLN A 32 2.56 10.57 15.09
N LEU A 33 2.25 11.05 13.88
CA LEU A 33 2.83 12.29 13.37
C LEU A 33 2.32 13.53 14.13
N ALA A 34 1.06 13.54 14.55
CA ALA A 34 0.47 14.64 15.32
C ALA A 34 1.13 14.87 16.69
N LYS A 35 1.92 13.92 17.19
CA LYS A 35 2.70 14.07 18.44
C LYS A 35 4.02 14.81 18.22
N ASN A 36 4.46 14.97 16.97
CA ASN A 36 5.69 15.70 16.66
C ASN A 36 5.44 17.21 16.74
N ALA A 37 6.23 17.91 17.57
CA ALA A 37 6.14 19.36 17.76
C ALA A 37 6.41 20.14 16.46
N GLU A 38 7.14 19.56 15.50
CA GLU A 38 7.38 20.16 14.18
C GLU A 38 6.09 20.40 13.40
N TYR A 39 5.06 19.58 13.62
CA TYR A 39 3.77 19.66 12.93
C TYR A 39 2.68 20.33 13.79
N ALA A 40 3.06 21.03 14.87
CA ALA A 40 2.12 21.71 15.75
C ALA A 40 1.35 22.81 14.99
N GLY A 41 0.02 22.78 15.12
CA GLY A 41 -0.87 23.75 14.45
C GLY A 41 -1.17 23.43 12.97
N TYR A 42 -0.70 22.31 12.44
CA TYR A 42 -0.96 21.91 11.06
C TYR A 42 -2.31 21.21 10.92
N THR A 43 -2.91 21.32 9.73
CA THR A 43 -4.12 20.58 9.35
C THR A 43 -3.76 19.29 8.64
N TRP A 44 -4.36 18.19 9.09
CA TRP A 44 -4.12 16.86 8.54
C TRP A 44 -5.13 16.50 7.44
N ALA A 45 -4.66 15.80 6.41
CA ALA A 45 -5.48 15.15 5.40
C ALA A 45 -4.89 13.77 5.10
N VAL A 46 -5.75 12.81 4.76
CA VAL A 46 -5.35 11.47 4.32
C VAL A 46 -5.62 11.36 2.83
N VAL A 47 -4.61 10.90 2.08
CA VAL A 47 -4.71 10.66 0.65
C VAL A 47 -4.68 9.17 0.41
N ASP A 48 -5.72 8.65 -0.23
CA ASP A 48 -5.80 7.24 -0.61
C ASP A 48 -5.12 7.01 -1.97
N ILE A 49 -4.15 6.08 -1.98
CA ILE A 49 -3.32 5.74 -3.14
C ILE A 49 -3.21 4.21 -3.21
N ASP A 50 -3.64 3.65 -4.33
CA ASP A 50 -3.51 2.22 -4.63
C ASP A 50 -2.11 1.94 -5.19
N VAL A 51 -1.14 1.77 -4.28
CA VAL A 51 0.27 1.53 -4.60
C VAL A 51 0.44 0.31 -5.52
N THR A 52 -0.42 -0.69 -5.40
CA THR A 52 -0.33 -1.92 -6.22
C THR A 52 -0.48 -1.65 -7.71
N ARG A 53 -1.20 -0.60 -8.10
CA ARG A 53 -1.32 -0.16 -9.50
C ARG A 53 -0.07 0.53 -10.03
N LEU A 54 0.75 1.08 -9.13
CA LEU A 54 1.93 1.86 -9.46
C LEU A 54 3.19 0.99 -9.57
N MET A 55 3.15 -0.27 -9.10
CA MET A 55 4.27 -1.21 -9.15
C MET A 55 4.57 -1.79 -10.55
N GLY A 56 4.08 -1.15 -11.62
CA GLY A 56 4.36 -1.52 -13.01
C GLY A 56 3.60 -2.75 -13.52
N GLY A 57 4.19 -3.43 -14.51
CA GLY A 57 3.60 -4.59 -15.18
C GLY A 57 3.42 -5.79 -14.24
N SER A 58 2.26 -6.44 -14.29
CA SER A 58 2.00 -7.65 -13.50
C SER A 58 2.65 -8.87 -14.13
N GLU A 59 3.58 -9.52 -13.42
CA GLU A 59 4.08 -10.83 -13.79
C GLU A 59 3.21 -11.95 -13.20
N LYS A 60 2.75 -12.88 -14.05
CA LYS A 60 1.95 -14.02 -13.61
C LYS A 60 2.87 -15.15 -13.13
N ILE A 61 2.87 -15.38 -11.82
CA ILE A 61 3.56 -16.51 -11.20
C ILE A 61 2.60 -17.68 -10.92
N ASN A 62 3.09 -18.92 -11.03
CA ASN A 62 2.39 -20.12 -10.58
C ASN A 62 2.95 -20.54 -9.22
N VAL A 63 2.11 -20.59 -8.19
CA VAL A 63 2.51 -20.96 -6.82
C VAL A 63 1.68 -22.12 -6.29
N THR A 64 2.28 -22.93 -5.41
CA THR A 64 1.57 -23.98 -4.67
C THR A 64 1.33 -23.51 -3.25
N LEU A 65 0.07 -23.49 -2.82
CA LEU A 65 -0.34 -23.12 -1.47
C LEU A 65 -1.24 -24.22 -0.88
N PRO A 66 -1.23 -24.44 0.45
CA PRO A 66 -2.17 -25.35 1.10
C PRO A 66 -3.63 -24.96 0.81
N LYS A 67 -4.50 -25.95 0.54
CA LYS A 67 -5.91 -25.70 0.23
C LYS A 67 -6.62 -24.92 1.34
N SER A 68 -6.37 -25.28 2.60
CA SER A 68 -6.94 -24.57 3.75
C SER A 68 -6.54 -23.10 3.80
N LEU A 69 -5.31 -22.76 3.37
CA LEU A 69 -4.85 -21.37 3.29
C LEU A 69 -5.59 -20.60 2.20
N ILE A 70 -5.80 -21.21 1.02
CA ILE A 70 -6.59 -20.60 -0.07
C ILE A 70 -8.02 -20.31 0.41
N ASP A 71 -8.66 -21.27 1.08
CA ASP A 71 -10.01 -21.10 1.62
C ASP A 71 -10.08 -19.98 2.68
N HIS A 72 -9.03 -19.82 3.48
CA HIS A 72 -8.91 -18.72 4.45
C HIS A 72 -8.77 -17.36 3.74
N ILE A 73 -7.94 -17.28 2.71
CA ILE A 73 -7.75 -16.06 1.90
C ILE A 73 -9.08 -15.65 1.25
N ASP A 74 -9.82 -16.59 0.67
CA ASP A 74 -11.10 -16.30 0.01
C ASP A 74 -12.14 -15.75 1.00
N ARG A 75 -12.22 -16.30 2.21
CA ARG A 75 -13.11 -15.77 3.27
C ARG A 75 -12.70 -14.38 3.73
N CYS A 76 -11.39 -14.13 3.82
CA CYS A 76 -10.86 -12.81 4.15
C CYS A 76 -11.28 -11.79 3.08
N ILE A 77 -11.06 -12.10 1.80
CA ILE A 77 -11.45 -11.23 0.68
C ILE A 77 -12.96 -10.98 0.66
N ALA A 78 -13.77 -12.01 0.89
CA ALA A 78 -15.23 -11.88 0.90
C ALA A 78 -15.77 -10.97 2.03
N SER A 79 -15.01 -10.81 3.12
CA SER A 79 -15.39 -9.97 4.27
C SER A 79 -14.75 -8.57 4.26
N ASN A 80 -13.79 -8.33 3.37
CA ASN A 80 -12.98 -7.11 3.34
C ASN A 80 -12.95 -6.51 1.93
N PRO A 81 -13.84 -5.55 1.61
CA PRO A 81 -13.98 -4.98 0.27
C PRO A 81 -12.72 -4.29 -0.28
N GLU A 82 -11.76 -3.96 0.58
CA GLU A 82 -10.47 -3.40 0.15
C GLU A 82 -9.65 -4.38 -0.71
N PHE A 83 -9.86 -5.70 -0.57
CA PHE A 83 -9.17 -6.71 -1.35
C PHE A 83 -10.02 -7.12 -2.55
N LYS A 84 -9.54 -6.80 -3.76
CA LYS A 84 -10.29 -7.08 -5.01
C LYS A 84 -10.07 -8.50 -5.55
N SER A 85 -8.98 -9.17 -5.16
CA SER A 85 -8.60 -10.49 -5.66
C SER A 85 -7.56 -11.15 -4.76
N ARG A 86 -7.32 -12.46 -4.94
CA ARG A 86 -6.23 -13.19 -4.27
C ARG A 86 -4.87 -12.56 -4.53
N SER A 87 -4.59 -12.19 -5.78
CA SER A 87 -3.33 -11.54 -6.16
C SER A 87 -3.18 -10.17 -5.49
N GLY A 88 -4.25 -9.37 -5.43
CA GLY A 88 -4.24 -8.08 -4.74
C GLY A 88 -4.02 -8.22 -3.23
N PHE A 89 -4.67 -9.20 -2.59
CA PHE A 89 -4.47 -9.52 -1.18
C PHE A 89 -3.01 -9.90 -0.90
N LEU A 90 -2.45 -10.84 -1.67
CA LEU A 90 -1.07 -11.31 -1.49
C LEU A 90 -0.07 -10.17 -1.71
N ALA A 91 -0.29 -9.31 -2.70
CA ALA A 91 0.56 -8.15 -2.97
C ALA A 91 0.57 -7.17 -1.79
N GLN A 92 -0.59 -6.81 -1.25
CA GLN A 92 -0.69 -5.86 -0.12
C GLN A 92 -0.03 -6.42 1.15
N VAL A 93 -0.27 -7.70 1.47
CA VAL A 93 0.35 -8.36 2.63
C VAL A 93 1.88 -8.44 2.48
N ALA A 94 2.37 -8.80 1.29
CA ALA A 94 3.80 -8.84 1.01
C ALA A 94 4.43 -7.46 1.16
N LEU A 95 3.81 -6.42 0.58
CA LEU A 95 4.31 -5.05 0.67
C LEU A 95 4.40 -4.57 2.12
N GLY A 96 3.32 -4.76 2.91
CA GLY A 96 3.32 -4.39 4.32
C GLY A 96 4.35 -5.16 5.15
N ARG A 97 4.62 -6.43 4.82
CA ARG A 97 5.63 -7.24 5.51
C ARG A 97 7.06 -6.82 5.16
N ILE A 98 7.33 -6.44 3.90
CA ILE A 98 8.65 -5.96 3.45
C ILE A 98 8.94 -4.60 4.08
N SER A 99 7.95 -3.69 4.04
CA SER A 99 8.11 -2.33 4.52
C SER A 99 8.23 -2.21 6.05
N SER A 100 7.65 -3.17 6.80
CA SER A 100 7.73 -3.23 8.27
C SER A 100 8.96 -3.97 8.81
N SER A 101 9.81 -4.52 7.93
CA SER A 101 10.96 -5.34 8.33
C SER A 101 12.27 -4.54 8.48
N ARG A 102 12.18 -3.21 8.59
CA ARG A 102 13.30 -2.29 8.84
C ARG A 102 13.05 -1.48 10.11
#